data_AF-A0A933QYV4-F1
#
_entry.id   AF-A0A933QYV4-F1
#
_cell.length_a   1.000
_cell.length_b   1.000
_cell.length_c   1.000
_cell.angle_alpha   90.00
_cell.angle_beta   90.00
_cell.angle_gamma   90.00
#
_symmetry.space_group_name_H-M   'P 1'
#
loop_
_entity.id
_entity.type
_entity.pdbx_description
1 polymer ?
#
loop_
_entity_poly.entity_id
_entity_poly.type
_entity_poly.pdbx_seq_one_letter_code
_entity_poly.pdbx_strand_id
1 'polypeptide(L)'
;MIVARQQDGQLRVVDRLRDPIRLAAGLDRNNRFDPEVRRRALECLQRFGQRLRDFAPQSVRVVGTNTLRRARDPEFLDEAQQALGHPIEVIAGV
;
A
#
# COMPACT_ATOMS: atom_id res chain seq x y z
N MET A 1 2.71 -6.89 2.13
CA MET A 1 2.33 -6.80 3.56
C MET A 1 3.08 -7.85 4.34
N ILE A 2 3.58 -7.50 5.51
CA ILE A 2 4.17 -8.45 6.45
C ILE A 2 3.52 -8.20 7.81
N VAL A 3 3.13 -9.26 8.50
CA VAL A 3 2.58 -9.21 9.84
C VAL A 3 3.59 -9.90 10.75
N ALA A 4 4.01 -9.21 11.81
CA ALA A 4 4.93 -9.75 12.80
C ALA A 4 4.36 -9.52 14.19
N ARG A 5 4.73 -10.41 15.12
CA ARG A 5 4.41 -10.31 16.53
C ARG A 5 5.71 -10.19 17.31
N GLN A 6 5.74 -9.31 18.31
CA GLN A 6 6.83 -9.27 19.26
C GLN A 6 6.65 -10.40 20.29
N GLN A 7 7.65 -11.24 20.45
CA GLN A 7 7.69 -12.33 21.43
C GLN A 7 9.12 -12.44 21.98
N ASP A 8 9.27 -12.46 23.31
CA ASP A 8 10.58 -12.57 23.98
C ASP A 8 11.61 -11.53 23.51
N GLY A 9 11.14 -10.29 23.27
CA GLY A 9 11.97 -9.19 22.76
C GLY A 9 12.33 -9.28 21.28
N GLN A 10 11.90 -10.33 20.57
CA GLN A 10 12.18 -10.55 19.15
C GLN A 10 10.93 -10.37 18.29
N LEU A 11 11.10 -9.93 17.04
CA LEU A 11 10.03 -9.89 16.06
C LEU A 11 9.95 -11.23 15.32
N ARG A 12 8.82 -11.93 15.46
CA ARG A 12 8.52 -13.15 14.71
C ARG A 12 7.51 -12.84 13.61
N VAL A 13 7.86 -13.17 12.36
CA VAL A 13 6.94 -13.05 11.23
C VAL A 13 5.83 -14.08 11.38
N VAL A 14 4.59 -13.61 11.35
CA VAL A 14 3.36 -14.42 11.43
C VAL A 14 2.81 -14.68 10.03
N ASP A 15 2.84 -13.67 9.18
CA ASP A 15 2.30 -13.76 7.82
C ASP A 15 3.04 -12.84 6.85
N ARG A 16 3.03 -13.19 5.57
CA ARG A 16 3.57 -12.39 4.49
C ARG A 16 2.69 -12.53 3.25
N LEU A 17 2.10 -11.43 2.83
CA LEU A 17 1.33 -11.35 1.59
C LEU A 17 2.03 -10.46 0.58
N ARG A 18 2.08 -10.93 -0.66
CA ARG A 18 2.58 -10.16 -1.80
C ARG A 18 1.62 -10.33 -2.96
N ASP A 19 1.19 -9.21 -3.51
CA ASP A 19 0.39 -9.16 -4.72
C ASP A 19 1.11 -8.27 -5.77
N PRO A 20 1.59 -8.83 -6.89
CA PRO A 20 2.36 -8.08 -7.88
C PRO A 20 1.45 -7.27 -8.81
N ILE A 21 1.16 -6.02 -8.42
CA ILE A 21 0.35 -5.09 -9.23
C ILE A 21 1.15 -4.42 -10.36
N ARG A 22 2.48 -4.35 -10.25
CA ARG A 22 3.37 -3.64 -11.20
C ARG A 22 2.95 -2.18 -11.42
N LEU A 23 2.63 -1.45 -10.35
CA LEU A 23 2.19 -0.05 -10.38
C LEU A 23 3.00 0.86 -11.32
N ALA A 24 4.34 0.73 -11.34
CA ALA A 24 5.20 1.55 -12.20
C ALA A 24 4.95 1.36 -13.70
N ALA A 25 4.58 0.15 -14.12
CA ALA A 25 4.27 -0.13 -15.53
C ALA A 25 2.93 0.46 -15.96
N GLY A 26 2.07 0.85 -15.00
CA GLY A 26 0.82 1.54 -15.27
C GLY A 26 0.94 3.05 -15.35
N LEU A 27 2.13 3.63 -15.18
CA LEU A 27 2.31 5.07 -15.36
C LEU A 27 2.42 5.41 -16.84
N ASP A 28 1.59 6.34 -17.29
CA ASP A 28 1.68 6.92 -18.62
C ASP A 28 2.79 8.00 -18.71
N ARG A 29 2.89 8.67 -19.87
CA ARG A 29 3.87 9.74 -20.12
C ARG A 29 3.68 10.97 -19.21
N ASN A 30 2.48 11.14 -18.66
CA ASN A 30 2.13 12.22 -17.74
C ASN A 30 2.25 11.80 -16.27
N ASN A 31 2.74 10.58 -16.01
CA ASN A 31 2.75 9.92 -14.70
C ASN A 31 1.35 9.78 -14.07
N ARG A 32 0.30 9.59 -14.88
CA ARG A 32 -1.01 9.15 -14.39
C ARG A 32 -1.12 7.64 -14.48
N PHE A 33 -1.90 7.03 -13.61
CA PHE A 33 -2.14 5.59 -13.68
C PHE A 33 -3.13 5.26 -14.79
N ASP A 34 -2.81 4.24 -15.57
CA ASP A 34 -3.77 3.55 -16.41
C ASP A 34 -4.96 3.03 -15.56
N PRO A 35 -6.22 3.19 -16.03
CA PRO A 35 -7.40 2.82 -15.26
C PRO A 35 -7.41 1.36 -14.79
N GLU A 36 -6.88 0.42 -15.57
CA GLU A 36 -6.84 -0.99 -15.21
C GLU A 36 -5.83 -1.25 -14.09
N VAL A 37 -4.68 -0.59 -14.13
CA VAL A 37 -3.69 -0.67 -13.03
C VAL A 37 -4.23 -0.03 -11.76
N ARG A 38 -4.94 1.11 -11.87
CA ARG A 38 -5.62 1.77 -10.76
C ARG A 38 -6.62 0.82 -10.09
N ARG A 39 -7.53 0.24 -10.87
CA ARG A 39 -8.55 -0.72 -10.39
C ARG A 39 -7.92 -1.89 -9.65
N ARG A 40 -6.93 -2.56 -10.26
CA ARG A 40 -6.23 -3.70 -9.64
C ARG A 40 -5.50 -3.33 -8.35
N ALA A 41 -4.91 -2.13 -8.29
CA ALA A 41 -4.26 -1.65 -7.08
C ALA A 41 -5.27 -1.44 -5.94
N LEU A 42 -6.41 -0.81 -6.22
CA LEU A 42 -7.46 -0.59 -5.24
C LEU A 42 -8.07 -1.90 -4.75
N GLU A 43 -8.34 -2.87 -5.63
CA GLU A 43 -8.81 -4.20 -5.25
C GLU A 43 -7.82 -4.92 -4.33
N CYS A 44 -6.51 -4.84 -4.64
CA CYS A 44 -5.47 -5.36 -3.76
C CYS A 44 -5.49 -4.68 -2.38
N LEU A 45 -5.60 -3.36 -2.33
CA LEU A 45 -5.62 -2.60 -1.09
C LEU A 45 -6.87 -2.89 -0.26
N GLN A 46 -8.04 -3.08 -0.88
CA GLN A 46 -9.26 -3.52 -0.20
C GLN A 46 -9.06 -4.89 0.47
N ARG A 47 -8.43 -5.85 -0.22
CA ARG A 47 -8.13 -7.18 0.36
C ARG A 47 -7.13 -7.12 1.51
N PHE A 48 -6.20 -6.17 1.48
CA PHE A 48 -5.27 -5.94 2.59
C PHE A 48 -5.96 -5.20 3.74
N GLY A 49 -6.79 -4.20 3.45
CA GLY A 49 -7.58 -3.47 4.45
C GLY A 49 -8.53 -4.36 5.23
N GLN A 50 -9.15 -5.36 4.57
CA GLN A 50 -9.94 -6.39 5.27
C GLN A 50 -9.12 -7.15 6.33
N ARG A 51 -7.83 -7.42 6.07
CA ARG A 51 -6.94 -8.11 7.02
C ARG A 51 -6.40 -7.20 8.10
N LEU A 52 -6.26 -5.90 7.80
CA LEU A 52 -5.74 -4.90 8.72
C LEU A 52 -6.82 -4.29 9.62
N ARG A 53 -8.11 -4.50 9.33
CA ARG A 53 -9.24 -3.86 10.02
C ARG A 53 -9.20 -3.97 11.55
N ASP A 54 -8.74 -5.10 12.07
CA ASP A 54 -8.69 -5.36 13.53
C ASP A 54 -7.37 -4.90 14.18
N PHE A 55 -6.46 -4.33 13.39
CA PHE A 55 -5.19 -3.81 13.90
C PHE A 55 -5.36 -2.37 14.37
N ALA A 56 -4.86 -2.08 15.57
CA ALA A 56 -4.80 -0.72 16.07
C ALA A 56 -4.00 0.16 15.07
N PRO A 57 -4.43 1.40 14.75
CA PRO A 57 -3.73 2.23 13.76
C PRO A 57 -2.23 2.39 14.01
N GLN A 58 -1.82 2.45 15.27
CA GLN A 58 -0.42 2.55 15.71
C GLN A 58 0.44 1.29 15.46
N SER A 59 -0.17 0.13 15.22
CA SER A 59 0.55 -1.11 14.88
C SER A 59 0.69 -1.31 13.37
N VAL A 60 0.17 -0.39 12.55
CA VAL A 60 0.21 -0.45 11.09
C VAL A 60 1.02 0.72 10.55
N ARG A 61 2.02 0.41 9.73
CA ARG A 61 2.76 1.41 8.95
C ARG A 61 2.68 1.06 7.47
N VAL A 62 2.19 2.00 6.67
CA VAL A 62 2.05 1.84 5.22
C VAL A 62 2.89 2.92 4.53
N VAL A 63 3.74 2.48 3.61
CA VAL A 63 4.65 3.38 2.89
C VAL A 63 4.51 3.26 1.39
N GLY A 64 4.44 4.42 0.73
CA GLY A 64 4.56 4.60 -0.71
C GLY A 64 5.99 4.92 -1.10
N THR A 65 6.54 4.21 -2.08
CA THR A 65 7.93 4.42 -2.52
C THR A 65 7.99 5.13 -3.88
N ASN A 66 8.85 4.69 -4.80
CA ASN A 66 9.19 5.40 -6.03
C ASN A 66 7.97 5.74 -6.89
N THR A 67 7.09 4.77 -7.14
CA THR A 67 5.96 4.98 -8.05
C THR A 67 4.97 6.02 -7.51
N LEU A 68 4.63 5.97 -6.23
CA LEU A 68 3.70 6.95 -5.64
C LEU A 68 4.32 8.35 -5.55
N ARG A 69 5.65 8.46 -5.36
CA ARG A 69 6.34 9.76 -5.48
C ARG A 69 6.23 10.37 -6.87
N ARG A 70 6.26 9.54 -7.91
CA ARG A 70 6.25 10.01 -9.30
C ARG A 70 4.86 10.27 -9.84
N ALA A 71 3.86 9.55 -9.33
CA ALA A 71 2.48 9.65 -9.80
C ALA A 71 1.92 11.06 -9.62
N ARG A 72 1.23 11.56 -10.66
CA ARG A 72 0.49 12.83 -10.65
C ARG A 72 -1.01 12.54 -10.59
N ASP A 73 -1.40 11.77 -9.59
CA ASP A 73 -2.77 11.28 -9.40
C ASP A 73 -3.13 11.34 -7.91
N PRO A 74 -3.48 12.54 -7.39
CA PRO A 74 -3.79 12.71 -5.97
C PRO A 74 -5.04 11.93 -5.55
N GLU A 75 -6.02 11.82 -6.45
CA GLU A 75 -7.27 11.06 -6.23
C GLU A 75 -6.97 9.58 -5.95
N PHE A 76 -6.00 9.00 -6.64
CA PHE A 76 -5.60 7.62 -6.38
C PHE A 76 -5.06 7.43 -4.95
N LEU A 77 -4.31 8.39 -4.41
CA LEU A 77 -3.79 8.26 -3.05
C LEU A 77 -4.92 8.29 -2.03
N ASP A 78 -5.90 9.17 -2.21
CA ASP A 78 -7.07 9.24 -1.34
C ASP A 78 -7.90 7.95 -1.39
N GLU A 79 -8.19 7.44 -2.59
CA GLU A 79 -8.87 6.15 -2.79
C GLU A 79 -8.08 4.98 -2.20
N ALA A 80 -6.76 4.98 -2.36
CA ALA A 80 -5.89 3.93 -1.83
C ALA A 80 -5.91 3.90 -0.30
N GLN A 81 -5.89 5.06 0.36
CA GLN A 81 -6.01 5.17 1.81
C GLN A 81 -7.38 4.69 2.30
N GLN A 82 -8.46 5.08 1.60
CA GLN A 82 -9.82 4.63 1.91
C GLN A 82 -9.97 3.11 1.74
N ALA A 83 -9.46 2.55 0.63
CA ALA A 83 -9.48 1.12 0.35
C ALA A 83 -8.72 0.32 1.41
N LEU A 84 -7.59 0.85 1.89
CA LEU A 84 -6.75 0.19 2.89
C LEU A 84 -7.26 0.38 4.32
N GLY A 85 -7.96 1.48 4.61
CA GLY A 85 -8.40 1.86 5.96
C GLY A 85 -7.28 2.44 6.84
N HIS A 86 -6.11 2.74 6.27
CA HIS A 86 -4.95 3.29 6.96
C HIS A 86 -4.26 4.35 6.08
N PRO A 87 -3.63 5.37 6.70
CA PRO A 87 -2.89 6.40 5.97
C PRO A 87 -1.68 5.80 5.24
N ILE A 88 -1.36 6.33 4.07
CA ILE A 88 -0.22 5.92 3.25
C ILE A 88 0.82 7.04 3.26
N GLU A 89 1.98 6.78 3.86
CA GLU A 89 3.08 7.73 3.93
C GLU A 89 3.95 7.62 2.66
N VAL A 90 3.98 8.65 1.81
CA VAL A 90 4.91 8.69 0.68
C VAL A 90 6.28 9.15 1.18
N ILE A 91 7.23 8.21 1.26
CA ILE A 91 8.58 8.46 1.81
C ILE A 91 9.57 8.85 0.70
N ALA A 92 10.64 9.56 1.05
CA ALA A 92 11.75 9.85 0.12
C ALA A 92 12.52 8.57 -0.30
N GLY A 93 13.27 8.65 -1.40
CA GLY A 93 14.28 7.64 -1.72
C GLY A 93 15.55 7.92 -0.92
N VAL A 94 16.26 6.87 -0.54
CA VAL A 94 17.67 6.98 -0.11
C VAL A 94 18.56 7.01 -1.35
#